data_AF-A0A954EFN4-F1
#
_entry.id   AF-A0A954EFN4-F1
#
_cell.length_a   1.000
_cell.length_b   1.000
_cell.length_c   1.000
_cell.angle_alpha   90.00
_cell.angle_beta   90.00
_cell.angle_gamma   90.00
#
_symmetry.space_group_name_H-M   'P 1'
#
loop_
_entity.id
_entity.type
_entity.pdbx_description
1 polymer ?
#
loop_
_entity_poly.entity_id
_entity_poly.type
_entity_poly.pdbx_seq_one_letter_code
_entity_poly.pdbx_strand_id
1 'polypeptide(L)'
;MKFIAKSLMTWMAVLCIGLTCAGSARADWFEQVMDSWISISVVDGEPALEQVVGQISRARELAIVFDRRVDSSRPVQAELLQAGSLSGLLDTISAENRLEFESIGETLVVVPHSRAHRIRTLIALRQQEFRQQSAGISLSQ
;
A
#
# COMPACT_ATOMS: atom_id res chain seq x y z
N MET A 1 -54.76 2.38 -3.07
CA MET A 1 -53.58 1.51 -3.35
C MET A 1 -52.40 2.34 -3.89
N LYS A 2 -51.81 3.26 -3.09
CA LYS A 2 -50.68 4.12 -3.52
C LYS A 2 -49.51 4.19 -2.52
N PHE A 3 -49.57 3.45 -1.42
CA PHE A 3 -48.61 3.59 -0.31
C PHE A 3 -47.44 2.61 -0.32
N ILE A 4 -47.50 1.54 -1.12
CA ILE A 4 -46.46 0.48 -1.08
C ILE A 4 -45.25 0.85 -1.96
N ALA A 5 -45.42 1.67 -2.99
CA ALA A 5 -44.35 2.01 -3.94
C ALA A 5 -43.29 2.99 -3.37
N LYS A 6 -43.62 3.81 -2.37
CA LYS A 6 -42.67 4.77 -1.79
C LYS A 6 -41.67 4.13 -0.83
N SER A 7 -41.99 2.98 -0.24
CA SER A 7 -41.11 2.34 0.74
C SER A 7 -39.93 1.63 0.08
N LEU A 8 -40.13 0.96 -1.06
CA LEU A 8 -39.04 0.26 -1.76
C LEU A 8 -37.97 1.20 -2.34
N MET A 9 -38.34 2.41 -2.77
CA MET A 9 -37.39 3.35 -3.37
C MET A 9 -36.39 3.94 -2.35
N THR A 10 -36.79 4.03 -1.08
CA THR A 10 -35.93 4.58 0.00
C THR A 10 -34.86 3.59 0.44
N TRP A 11 -35.12 2.28 0.37
CA TRP A 11 -34.13 1.25 0.73
C TRP A 11 -33.03 1.07 -0.33
N MET A 12 -33.33 1.32 -1.61
CA MET A 12 -32.30 1.26 -2.66
C MET A 12 -31.27 2.40 -2.58
N ALA A 13 -31.67 3.60 -2.15
CA ALA A 13 -30.75 4.73 -2.03
C ALA A 13 -29.73 4.54 -0.89
N VAL A 14 -30.13 3.91 0.21
CA VAL A 14 -29.24 3.61 1.35
C VAL A 14 -28.23 2.53 1.00
N LEU A 15 -28.63 1.54 0.19
CA LEU A 15 -27.71 0.46 -0.25
C LEU A 15 -26.63 0.98 -1.22
N CYS A 16 -26.93 1.96 -2.07
CA CYS A 16 -25.97 2.55 -2.99
C CYS A 16 -24.93 3.45 -2.31
N ILE A 17 -25.25 4.08 -1.17
CA ILE A 17 -24.31 4.93 -0.41
C ILE A 17 -23.32 4.06 0.40
N GLY A 18 -23.74 2.87 0.84
CA GLY A 18 -22.87 1.96 1.59
C GLY A 18 -21.70 1.37 0.78
N LEU A 19 -21.86 1.22 -0.54
CA LEU A 19 -20.84 0.60 -1.40
C LEU A 19 -19.76 1.57 -1.91
N THR A 20 -20.01 2.87 -1.95
CA THR A 20 -19.02 3.88 -2.36
C THR A 20 -18.09 4.33 -1.23
N CYS A 21 -18.51 4.25 0.03
CA CYS A 21 -17.68 4.66 1.17
C CYS A 21 -16.63 3.63 1.61
N ALA A 22 -16.79 2.36 1.24
CA ALA A 22 -15.82 1.31 1.60
C ALA A 22 -14.45 1.50 0.92
N GLY A 23 -14.40 2.24 -0.19
CA GLY A 23 -13.14 2.59 -0.87
C GLY A 23 -12.42 3.79 -0.24
N SER A 24 -13.15 4.80 0.22
CA SER A 24 -12.55 6.04 0.75
C SER A 24 -12.01 5.84 2.17
N ALA A 25 -12.80 5.24 3.07
CA ALA A 25 -12.36 4.95 4.43
C ALA A 25 -11.11 4.03 4.45
N ARG A 26 -10.92 3.26 3.37
CA ARG A 26 -9.82 2.33 3.22
C ARG A 26 -8.53 2.99 2.71
N ALA A 27 -8.61 4.07 1.93
CA ALA A 27 -7.45 4.88 1.60
C ALA A 27 -7.01 5.75 2.79
N ASP A 28 -7.99 6.23 3.58
CA ASP A 28 -7.75 7.14 4.70
C ASP A 28 -6.93 6.49 5.83
N TRP A 29 -7.13 5.19 6.11
CA TRP A 29 -6.33 4.52 7.16
C TRP A 29 -4.86 4.35 6.75
N PHE A 30 -4.59 4.09 5.46
CA PHE A 30 -3.23 3.82 4.99
C PHE A 30 -2.38 5.09 5.10
N GLU A 31 -2.92 6.23 4.66
CA GLU A 31 -2.31 7.55 4.86
C GLU A 31 -2.07 7.84 6.35
N GLN A 32 -3.03 7.51 7.21
CA GLN A 32 -2.88 7.66 8.67
C GLN A 32 -1.75 6.79 9.23
N VAL A 33 -1.56 5.57 8.72
CA VAL A 33 -0.45 4.69 9.12
C VAL A 33 0.88 5.23 8.61
N MET A 34 0.94 5.80 7.41
CA MET A 34 2.14 6.41 6.85
C MET A 34 2.60 7.64 7.63
N ASP A 35 1.68 8.43 8.17
CA ASP A 35 1.99 9.58 9.03
C ASP A 35 2.20 9.21 10.51
N SER A 36 2.02 7.94 10.88
CA SER A 36 2.15 7.50 12.26
C SER A 36 3.60 7.49 12.75
N TRP A 37 3.78 7.80 14.04
CA TRP A 37 5.09 7.85 14.68
C TRP A 37 5.66 6.46 15.00
N ILE A 38 6.78 6.08 14.39
CA ILE A 38 7.45 4.79 14.61
C ILE A 38 8.84 4.98 15.22
N SER A 39 9.25 4.02 16.05
CA SER A 39 10.61 3.91 16.57
C SER A 39 11.10 2.50 16.32
N ILE A 40 12.27 2.36 15.69
CA ILE A 40 12.91 1.08 15.45
C ILE A 40 14.15 1.02 16.32
N SER A 41 14.20 0.03 17.22
CA SER A 41 15.37 -0.23 18.04
C SER A 41 16.23 -1.30 17.38
N VAL A 42 17.46 -0.93 17.03
CA VAL A 42 18.51 -1.86 16.61
C VAL A 42 19.34 -2.19 17.84
N VAL A 43 19.47 -3.48 18.15
CA VAL A 43 20.09 -3.92 19.41
C VAL A 43 21.62 -3.96 19.32
N ASP A 44 22.24 -4.07 18.14
CA ASP A 44 23.66 -3.80 17.87
C ASP A 44 23.97 -4.08 16.38
N GLY A 45 24.94 -3.36 15.79
CA GLY A 45 25.45 -3.60 14.44
C GLY A 45 24.64 -2.99 13.27
N GLU A 46 24.92 -3.43 12.05
CA GLU A 46 24.20 -3.04 10.83
C GLU A 46 23.11 -4.08 10.52
N PRO A 47 21.83 -3.84 10.86
CA PRO A 47 20.76 -4.81 10.62
C PRO A 47 20.54 -5.03 9.13
N ALA A 48 20.16 -6.25 8.75
CA ALA A 48 19.77 -6.51 7.37
C ALA A 48 18.49 -5.74 7.01
N LEU A 49 18.36 -5.31 5.76
CA LEU A 49 17.19 -4.58 5.26
C LEU A 49 15.88 -5.32 5.56
N GLU A 50 15.86 -6.64 5.37
CA GLU A 50 14.69 -7.47 5.69
C GLU A 50 14.30 -7.45 7.17
N GLN A 51 15.26 -7.27 8.08
CA GLN A 51 14.98 -7.20 9.51
C GLN A 51 14.31 -5.88 9.87
N VAL A 52 14.84 -4.77 9.34
CA VAL A 52 14.28 -3.42 9.52
C VAL A 52 12.87 -3.36 8.94
N VAL A 53 12.71 -3.77 7.69
CA VAL A 53 11.40 -3.79 7.02
C VAL A 53 10.43 -4.77 7.70
N GLY A 54 10.91 -5.91 8.18
CA GLY A 54 10.11 -6.86 8.95
C GLY A 54 9.66 -6.32 10.31
N GLN A 55 10.44 -5.46 10.95
CA GLN A 55 10.03 -4.74 12.16
C GLN A 55 8.94 -3.71 11.83
N ILE A 56 9.08 -2.94 10.75
CA ILE A 56 8.05 -2.01 10.27
C ILE A 56 6.75 -2.75 9.98
N SER A 57 6.82 -3.83 9.20
CA SER A 57 5.68 -4.66 8.82
C SER A 57 4.91 -5.16 10.05
N ARG A 58 5.61 -5.66 11.08
CA ARG A 58 4.99 -6.12 12.32
C ARG A 58 4.45 -4.99 13.20
N ALA A 59 5.16 -3.87 13.29
CA ALA A 59 4.76 -2.73 14.13
C ALA A 59 3.54 -1.99 13.59
N ARG A 60 3.22 -2.16 12.30
CA ARG A 60 2.17 -1.44 11.57
C ARG A 60 1.18 -2.32 10.85
N GLU A 61 1.31 -3.63 10.98
CA GLU A 61 0.49 -4.61 10.27
C GLU A 61 0.47 -4.38 8.75
N LEU A 62 1.57 -3.88 8.20
CA LEU A 62 1.71 -3.56 6.78
C LEU A 62 2.22 -4.77 6.00
N ALA A 63 1.58 -5.06 4.88
CA ALA A 63 2.12 -5.97 3.89
C ALA A 63 3.28 -5.27 3.16
N ILE A 64 4.49 -5.81 3.27
CA ILE A 64 5.67 -5.28 2.57
C ILE A 64 6.28 -6.39 1.72
N VAL A 65 6.49 -6.12 0.43
CA VAL A 65 7.00 -7.09 -0.54
C VAL A 65 8.26 -6.54 -1.20
N PHE A 66 9.27 -7.38 -1.37
CA PHE A 66 10.50 -7.03 -2.08
C PHE A 66 10.41 -7.40 -3.56
N ASP A 67 10.84 -6.50 -4.45
CA ASP A 67 11.18 -6.90 -5.82
C ASP A 67 12.37 -7.87 -5.77
N ARG A 68 12.33 -8.94 -6.58
CA ARG A 68 13.37 -9.98 -6.66
C ARG A 68 14.79 -9.47 -6.93
N ARG A 69 14.95 -8.22 -7.38
CA ARG A 69 16.24 -7.57 -7.67
C ARG A 69 16.80 -6.83 -6.47
N VAL A 70 15.99 -6.61 -5.43
CA VAL A 70 16.43 -6.01 -4.18
C VAL A 70 17.11 -7.11 -3.37
N ASP A 71 18.38 -6.90 -3.06
CA ASP A 71 19.06 -7.71 -2.05
C ASP A 71 18.56 -7.30 -0.67
N SER A 72 17.75 -8.16 -0.05
CA SER A 72 17.15 -7.94 1.27
C SER A 72 18.10 -8.25 2.42
N SER A 73 19.20 -8.98 2.15
CA SER A 73 20.18 -9.40 3.14
C SER A 73 21.23 -8.34 3.43
N ARG A 74 21.33 -7.32 2.58
CA ARG A 74 22.32 -6.26 2.74
C ARG A 74 22.10 -5.43 4.01
N PRO A 75 23.19 -4.94 4.63
CA PRO A 75 23.12 -4.11 5.82
C PRO A 75 22.48 -2.75 5.53
N VAL A 76 21.72 -2.25 6.50
CA VAL A 76 21.24 -0.87 6.60
C VAL A 76 22.03 -0.19 7.71
N GLN A 77 22.51 1.03 7.47
CA GLN A 77 23.24 1.78 8.51
C GLN A 77 22.29 2.13 9.66
N ALA A 78 22.61 1.66 10.87
CA ALA A 78 21.72 1.77 12.03
C ALA A 78 21.53 3.22 12.52
N GLU A 79 22.52 4.10 12.28
CA GLU A 79 22.45 5.53 12.62
C GLU A 79 21.30 6.28 11.92
N LEU A 80 20.77 5.68 10.85
CA LEU A 80 19.68 6.22 10.04
C LEU A 80 18.29 5.93 10.61
N LEU A 81 18.19 5.01 11.57
CA LEU A 81 16.91 4.56 12.13
C LEU A 81 16.53 5.45 13.32
N GLN A 82 16.29 6.72 13.04
CA GLN A 82 15.79 7.68 14.02
C GLN A 82 14.28 7.57 14.16
N ALA A 83 13.78 7.78 15.38
CA ALA A 83 12.33 7.83 15.62
C ALA A 83 11.72 9.03 14.87
N GLY A 84 10.58 8.80 14.20
CA GLY A 84 9.96 9.79 13.34
C GLY A 84 8.64 9.31 12.75
N SER A 85 8.11 10.02 11.76
CA SER A 85 7.01 9.48 10.96
C SER A 85 7.48 8.27 10.16
N LEU A 86 6.57 7.31 9.93
CA LEU A 86 6.87 6.16 9.10
C LEU A 86 7.30 6.58 7.69
N SER A 87 6.61 7.55 7.10
CA SER A 87 6.99 8.16 5.82
C SER A 87 8.43 8.67 5.81
N GLY A 88 8.83 9.46 6.80
CA GLY A 88 10.19 10.01 6.89
C GLY A 88 11.26 8.93 7.10
N LEU A 89 10.93 7.87 7.85
CA LEU A 89 11.83 6.73 8.02
C LEU A 89 12.01 5.96 6.70
N LEU A 90 10.93 5.71 5.96
CA LEU A 90 10.98 5.04 4.66
C LEU A 90 11.74 5.88 3.62
N ASP A 91 11.60 7.20 3.66
CA ASP A 91 12.37 8.13 2.81
C ASP A 91 13.87 8.07 3.12
N THR A 92 14.22 8.02 4.41
CA THR A 92 15.62 7.88 4.85
C THR A 92 16.21 6.54 4.38
N ILE A 93 15.48 5.44 4.56
CA ILE A 93 15.90 4.12 4.06
C ILE A 93 16.06 4.15 2.54
N SER A 94 15.14 4.80 1.82
CA SER A 94 15.17 4.90 0.35
C SER A 94 16.41 5.61 -0.16
N ALA A 95 16.70 6.80 0.38
CA ALA A 95 17.81 7.64 -0.02
C ALA A 95 19.15 6.93 0.14
N GLU A 96 19.38 6.33 1.31
CA GLU A 96 20.67 5.75 1.68
C GLU A 96 20.90 4.39 1.01
N ASN A 97 19.83 3.64 0.73
CA ASN A 97 19.93 2.30 0.18
C ASN A 97 19.66 2.24 -1.33
N ARG A 98 19.45 3.38 -2.01
CA ARG A 98 19.09 3.47 -3.43
C ARG A 98 17.88 2.61 -3.80
N LEU A 99 16.86 2.68 -2.95
CA LEU A 99 15.56 2.02 -3.12
C LEU A 99 14.46 3.05 -3.21
N GLU A 100 13.27 2.57 -3.57
CA GLU A 100 12.02 3.28 -3.36
C GLU A 100 11.00 2.35 -2.72
N PHE A 101 10.12 2.93 -1.90
CA PHE A 101 8.90 2.28 -1.44
C PHE A 101 7.74 2.81 -2.28
N GLU A 102 7.05 1.92 -3.00
CA GLU A 102 5.84 2.27 -3.72
C GLU A 102 4.63 1.65 -3.04
N SER A 103 3.58 2.45 -2.82
CA SER A 103 2.29 1.93 -2.39
C SER A 103 1.52 1.37 -3.60
N ILE A 104 1.08 0.12 -3.49
CA ILE A 104 0.19 -0.54 -4.44
C ILE A 104 -1.02 -1.04 -3.65
N GLY A 105 -2.05 -0.20 -3.59
CA GLY A 105 -3.17 -0.43 -2.69
C GLY A 105 -2.73 -0.29 -1.24
N GLU A 106 -2.78 -1.38 -0.48
CA GLU A 106 -2.40 -1.43 0.94
C GLU A 106 -1.07 -2.15 1.17
N THR A 107 -0.34 -2.40 0.08
CA THR A 107 0.94 -3.10 0.12
C THR A 107 2.04 -2.12 -0.25
N LEU A 108 3.09 -2.07 0.56
CA LEU A 108 4.32 -1.40 0.20
C LEU A 108 5.20 -2.35 -0.58
N VAL A 109 5.70 -1.91 -1.72
CA VAL A 109 6.65 -2.67 -2.54
C VAL A 109 7.99 -1.96 -2.55
N VAL A 110 9.03 -2.70 -2.18
CA VAL A 110 10.42 -2.23 -2.15
C VAL A 110 11.05 -2.51 -3.51
N VAL A 111 11.48 -1.46 -4.19
CA VAL A 111 11.96 -1.54 -5.58
C VAL A 111 13.31 -0.82 -5.71
N PRO A 112 14.15 -1.18 -6.70
CA PRO A 112 15.35 -0.41 -7.00
C PRO A 112 14.98 1.00 -7.50
N HIS A 113 15.70 2.02 -7.05
CA HIS A 113 15.46 3.43 -7.44
C HIS A 113 15.43 3.66 -8.96
N SER A 114 16.18 2.86 -9.73
CA SER A 114 16.16 2.92 -11.21
C SER A 114 14.82 2.55 -11.88
N ARG A 115 13.81 2.07 -11.15
CA ARG A 115 12.64 1.39 -11.73
C ARG A 115 11.26 1.76 -11.20
N ALA A 116 11.12 2.56 -10.16
CA ALA A 116 9.80 2.87 -9.58
C ALA A 116 8.79 3.35 -10.64
N HIS A 117 9.21 4.24 -11.54
CA HIS A 117 8.34 4.72 -12.63
C HIS A 117 7.82 3.62 -13.57
N ARG A 118 8.55 2.53 -13.80
CA ARG A 118 8.10 1.43 -14.69
C ARG A 118 7.03 0.56 -14.05
N ILE A 119 7.03 0.43 -12.73
CA ILE A 119 6.09 -0.45 -12.01
C ILE A 119 4.70 0.17 -12.02
N ARG A 120 4.59 1.48 -11.77
CA ARG A 120 3.31 2.21 -11.91
C ARG A 120 2.69 2.05 -13.29
N THR A 121 3.48 2.16 -14.35
CA THR A 121 2.99 1.97 -15.73
C THR A 121 2.51 0.54 -15.96
N LEU A 122 3.27 -0.47 -15.51
CA LEU A 122 2.87 -1.87 -15.67
C LEU A 122 1.60 -2.21 -14.88
N ILE A 123 1.44 -1.65 -13.68
CA ILE A 123 0.24 -1.83 -12.86
C ILE A 123 -0.96 -1.17 -13.52
N ALA A 124 -0.81 0.07 -14.02
CA ALA A 124 -1.86 0.76 -14.75
C ALA A 124 -2.30 -0.03 -16.00
N LEU A 125 -1.34 -0.58 -16.76
CA LEU A 125 -1.62 -1.42 -17.92
C LEU A 125 -2.34 -2.71 -17.53
N ARG A 126 -1.88 -3.42 -16.50
CA ARG A 126 -2.52 -4.66 -16.03
C ARG A 126 -3.92 -4.42 -15.49
N GLN A 127 -4.14 -3.34 -14.75
CA GLN A 127 -5.48 -2.96 -14.29
C GLN A 127 -6.41 -2.65 -15.47
N GLN A 128 -5.90 -2.01 -16.51
CA GLN A 128 -6.67 -1.74 -17.73
C GLN A 128 -7.04 -3.03 -18.47
N GLU A 129 -6.10 -3.96 -18.63
CA GLU A 129 -6.34 -5.29 -19.23
C GLU A 129 -7.42 -6.07 -18.47
N PHE A 130 -7.34 -6.10 -17.14
CA PHE A 130 -8.34 -6.78 -16.30
C PHE A 130 -9.74 -6.19 -16.46
N ARG A 131 -9.87 -4.86 -16.50
CA ARG A 131 -11.18 -4.20 -16.72
C ARG A 131 -11.77 -4.53 -18.09
N GLN A 132 -10.93 -4.60 -19.13
CA GLN A 132 -11.36 -4.94 -20.49
C GLN A 132 -11.82 -6.40 -20.60
N GLN A 133 -11.09 -7.34 -19.97
CA GLN A 133 -11.49 -8.75 -19.94
C GLN A 133 -12.79 -8.97 -19.16
N SER A 134 -12.97 -8.26 -18.04
CA SER A 134 -14.18 -8.36 -17.21
C SER A 134 -15.44 -7.81 -17.93
N ALA A 135 -15.27 -6.77 -18.75
CA ALA A 135 -16.37 -6.18 -19.53
C ALA A 135 -16.84 -7.08 -20.69
N GLY A 136 -15.94 -7.87 -21.28
CA GLY A 136 -16.27 -8.77 -22.40
C GLY A 136 -17.10 -9.99 -22.01
N ILE A 137 -17.09 -10.39 -20.74
CA ILE A 137 -17.81 -11.58 -20.25
C ILE A 137 -19.31 -11.28 -20.03
N SER A 138 -19.69 -10.02 -19.87
CA SER A 138 -21.07 -9.60 -19.52
C SER A 138 -22.09 -9.62 -20.66
N LEU A 139 -21.72 -9.96 -21.90
CA LEU A 139 -22.61 -9.87 -23.08
C LEU A 139 -23.04 -11.23 -23.65
N SER A 140 -22.91 -12.32 -22.88
CA SER A 140 -23.22 -13.68 -23.34
C SER A 140 -24.36 -14.38 -22.59
N GLN A 141 -25.26 -13.61 -21.94
CA GLN A 141 -26.50 -14.13 -21.35
C GLN A 141 -27.73 -13.49 -21.99
#